data_AF-A0A3L6TFM5-F1
#
_entry.id   AF-A0A3L6TFM5-F1
#
_cell.length_a   1.000
_cell.length_b   1.000
_cell.length_c   1.000
_cell.angle_alpha   90.00
_cell.angle_beta   90.00
_cell.angle_gamma   90.00
#
_symmetry.space_group_name_H-M   'P 1'
#
loop_
_entity.id
_entity.type
_entity.pdbx_description
1 polymer ?
#
loop_
_entity_poly.entity_id
_entity_poly.type
_entity_poly.pdbx_seq_one_letter_code
_entity_poly.pdbx_strand_id
1 'polypeptide(L)'
;MAGGKYSKASFKDSNKQWAEEWFVVANPTPSLPPRTGLPPMLNAKWEEKPTNEKMVEVEVLLAELQKLKAEKLTGAAVALSFAKRLTQPIQERVHTGYEYSGRDDPTRV
;
A
#
# COMPACT_ATOMS: atom_id res chain seq x y z
N MET A 1 0.14 -45.08 15.32
CA MET A 1 -0.38 -43.70 15.42
C MET A 1 -0.78 -43.26 14.02
N ALA A 2 -2.08 -43.09 13.78
CA ALA A 2 -2.60 -42.71 12.48
C ALA A 2 -2.45 -41.20 12.27
N GLY A 3 -1.75 -40.78 11.22
CA GLY A 3 -1.62 -39.37 10.85
C GLY A 3 -2.98 -38.80 10.46
N GLY A 4 -3.36 -37.66 11.03
CA GLY A 4 -4.62 -36.99 10.73
C GLY A 4 -4.72 -36.64 9.24
N LYS A 5 -5.87 -36.93 8.63
CA LYS A 5 -6.16 -36.50 7.26
C LYS A 5 -6.42 -35.00 7.28
N TYR A 6 -5.54 -34.21 6.66
CA TYR A 6 -5.79 -32.79 6.44
C TYR A 6 -6.92 -32.61 5.43
N SER A 7 -7.87 -31.73 5.75
CA SER A 7 -8.93 -31.30 4.83
C SER A 7 -8.29 -30.69 3.58
N LYS A 8 -8.75 -31.10 2.39
CA LYS A 8 -8.25 -30.54 1.12
C LYS A 8 -8.75 -29.11 0.99
N ALA A 9 -7.92 -28.15 1.40
CA ALA A 9 -8.16 -26.74 1.15
C ALA A 9 -7.95 -26.45 -0.34
N SER A 10 -8.94 -25.84 -0.98
CA SER A 10 -8.82 -25.32 -2.34
C SER A 10 -8.31 -23.89 -2.24
N PHE A 11 -7.03 -23.68 -2.53
CA PHE A 11 -6.48 -22.33 -2.61
C PHE A 11 -6.79 -21.75 -3.98
N LYS A 12 -6.92 -20.42 -4.07
CA LYS A 12 -6.98 -19.74 -5.36
C LYS A 12 -5.57 -19.71 -5.94
N ASP A 13 -5.37 -20.33 -7.10
CA ASP A 13 -4.06 -20.45 -7.77
C ASP A 13 -3.56 -19.13 -8.40
N SER A 14 -4.27 -18.03 -8.18
CA SER A 14 -4.05 -16.76 -8.86
C SER A 14 -4.17 -15.59 -7.88
N ASN A 15 -3.09 -14.83 -7.76
CA ASN A 15 -3.05 -13.56 -7.02
C ASN A 15 -3.67 -12.39 -7.81
N LYS A 16 -4.22 -12.60 -9.01
CA LYS A 16 -4.83 -11.52 -9.81
C LYS A 16 -5.90 -10.82 -8.98
N GLN A 17 -5.86 -9.48 -8.90
CA GLN A 17 -6.67 -8.57 -8.07
C GLN A 17 -6.11 -8.17 -6.69
N TRP A 18 -4.98 -8.71 -6.23
CA TRP A 18 -4.34 -8.26 -4.98
C TRP A 18 -4.12 -6.74 -4.92
N ALA A 19 -3.80 -6.15 -6.06
CA ALA A 19 -3.55 -4.73 -6.23
C ALA A 19 -4.76 -3.82 -5.94
N GLU A 20 -5.99 -4.36 -6.03
CA GLU A 20 -7.24 -3.63 -5.81
C GLU A 20 -7.61 -3.52 -4.32
N GLU A 21 -6.96 -4.31 -3.45
CA GLU A 21 -7.36 -4.48 -2.03
C GLU A 21 -6.33 -3.95 -1.02
N TRP A 22 -5.15 -3.48 -1.47
CA TRP A 22 -4.02 -3.19 -0.58
C TRP A 22 -3.83 -1.72 -0.16
N PHE A 23 -4.48 -0.75 -0.81
CA PHE A 23 -4.37 0.65 -0.39
C PHE A 23 -5.37 0.94 0.74
N VAL A 24 -4.94 0.71 1.98
CA VAL A 24 -5.70 1.00 3.22
C VAL A 24 -5.54 2.45 3.67
N VAL A 25 -5.34 3.37 2.72
CA VAL A 25 -5.15 4.79 3.01
C VAL A 25 -6.20 5.57 2.22
N ALA A 26 -6.96 6.42 2.92
CA ALA A 26 -7.87 7.36 2.29
C ALA A 26 -7.12 8.15 1.20
N ASN A 27 -7.80 8.44 0.09
CA ASN A 27 -7.25 9.23 -1.01
C ASN A 27 -7.80 10.65 -0.90
N PRO A 28 -7.25 11.51 -0.01
CA PRO A 28 -7.74 12.87 0.20
C PRO A 28 -7.50 13.74 -1.03
N THR A 29 -8.21 14.85 -1.12
CA THR A 29 -8.08 15.80 -2.24
C THR A 29 -6.70 16.48 -2.24
N PRO A 30 -6.02 16.60 -3.39
CA PRO A 30 -6.42 16.09 -4.70
C PRO A 30 -6.23 14.57 -4.79
N SER A 31 -7.30 13.87 -5.15
CA SER A 31 -7.32 12.42 -5.20
C SER A 31 -6.40 11.91 -6.31
N LEU A 32 -5.55 10.94 -5.98
CA LEU A 32 -4.82 10.16 -6.97
C LEU A 32 -5.80 9.47 -7.94
N PRO A 33 -5.42 9.31 -9.22
CA PRO A 33 -6.23 8.58 -10.18
C PRO A 33 -6.42 7.11 -9.76
N PRO A 34 -7.51 6.46 -10.21
CA PRO A 34 -7.74 5.04 -9.93
C PRO A 34 -6.55 4.18 -10.33
N ARG A 35 -6.24 3.16 -9.51
CA ARG A 35 -5.20 2.19 -9.85
C ARG A 35 -5.64 1.40 -11.09
N THR A 36 -4.81 1.38 -12.12
CA THR A 36 -5.13 0.70 -13.39
C THR A 36 -4.86 -0.81 -13.37
N GLY A 37 -4.09 -1.32 -12.40
CA GLY A 37 -3.70 -2.73 -12.30
C GLY A 37 -2.73 -3.22 -13.39
N LEU A 38 -2.48 -2.38 -14.40
CA LEU A 38 -1.55 -2.62 -15.49
C LEU A 38 -0.11 -2.31 -15.04
N PRO A 39 0.90 -2.98 -15.63
CA PRO A 39 2.29 -2.59 -15.42
C PRO A 39 2.49 -1.13 -15.85
N PRO A 40 3.41 -0.39 -15.19
CA PRO A 40 3.72 0.96 -15.62
C PRO A 40 4.26 0.94 -17.05
N MET A 41 3.65 1.74 -17.93
CA MET A 41 4.16 1.92 -19.28
C MET A 41 5.31 2.91 -19.24
N LEU A 42 6.41 2.59 -19.94
CA LEU A 42 7.54 3.49 -20.06
C LEU A 42 7.07 4.85 -20.61
N ASN A 43 7.37 5.91 -19.87
CA ASN A 43 6.99 7.26 -20.24
C ASN A 43 8.24 8.09 -20.44
N ALA A 44 8.40 8.68 -21.63
CA ALA A 44 9.53 9.55 -21.96
C ALA A 44 9.67 10.73 -20.98
N LYS A 45 8.57 11.09 -20.30
CA LYS A 45 8.53 12.16 -19.30
C LYS A 45 9.16 11.80 -17.96
N TRP A 46 9.52 10.55 -17.70
CA TRP A 46 10.13 10.16 -16.41
C TRP A 46 11.50 10.79 -16.18
N GLU A 47 12.24 11.04 -17.26
CA GLU A 47 13.54 11.70 -17.23
C GLU A 47 13.43 13.22 -17.47
N GLU A 48 12.21 13.74 -17.65
CA GLU A 48 12.00 15.18 -17.80
C GLU A 48 12.32 15.89 -16.48
N LYS A 49 13.18 16.90 -16.58
CA LYS A 49 13.44 17.78 -15.44
C LYS A 49 12.18 18.58 -15.11
N PRO A 50 11.94 18.90 -13.82
CA PRO A 50 10.84 19.77 -13.44
C PRO A 50 10.97 21.12 -14.14
N THR A 51 9.84 21.70 -14.52
CA THR A 51 9.79 23.11 -14.96
C THR A 51 10.06 24.03 -13.77
N ASN A 52 10.42 25.29 -14.02
CA ASN A 52 10.64 26.29 -12.96
C ASN A 52 9.42 26.41 -12.02
N GLU A 53 8.20 26.30 -12.55
CA GLU A 53 6.98 26.30 -11.74
C GLU A 53 6.89 25.08 -10.81
N LYS A 54 7.21 23.88 -11.32
CA LYS A 54 7.22 22.63 -10.53
C LYS A 54 8.36 22.58 -9.51
N MET A 55 9.45 23.31 -9.75
CA MET A 55 10.55 23.41 -8.80
C MET A 55 10.09 24.00 -7.45
N VAL A 56 9.08 24.87 -7.45
CA VAL A 56 8.49 25.41 -6.22
C VAL A 56 7.94 24.28 -5.32
N GLU A 57 7.21 23.33 -5.91
CA GLU A 57 6.70 22.17 -5.16
C GLU A 57 7.84 21.26 -4.67
N VAL A 58 8.88 21.07 -5.49
CA VAL A 58 10.07 20.28 -5.11
C VAL A 58 10.78 20.92 -3.92
N GLU A 59 10.93 22.24 -3.91
CA GLU A 59 11.57 22.98 -2.82
C GLU A 59 10.77 22.87 -1.51
N VAL A 60 9.44 22.93 -1.57
CA VAL A 60 8.56 22.70 -0.42
C VAL A 60 8.78 21.30 0.15
N LEU A 61 8.76 20.27 -0.69
CA LEU A 61 8.99 18.89 -0.26
C LEU A 61 10.38 18.69 0.35
N LEU A 62 11.42 19.32 -0.22
CA LEU A 62 12.77 19.28 0.32
C LEU A 62 12.85 19.92 1.71
N ALA A 63 12.17 21.05 1.92
CA ALA A 63 12.11 21.70 3.23
C ALA A 63 11.40 20.83 4.28
N GLU A 64 10.31 20.16 3.91
CA GLU A 64 9.62 19.19 4.78
C GLU A 64 10.52 18.00 5.14
N LEU A 65 11.23 17.43 4.16
CA LEU A 65 12.17 16.35 4.42
C LEU A 65 13.31 16.76 5.36
N GLN A 66 13.83 17.99 5.19
CA GLN A 66 14.85 18.54 6.09
C GLN A 66 14.31 18.68 7.52
N LYS A 67 13.08 19.19 7.68
CA LYS A 67 12.41 19.27 8.98
C LYS A 67 12.26 17.89 9.62
N LEU A 68 11.75 16.90 8.89
CA LEU A 68 11.59 15.54 9.38
C LEU A 68 12.93 14.92 9.80
N LYS A 69 14.00 15.19 9.03
CA LYS A 69 15.35 14.75 9.38
C LYS A 69 15.86 15.41 10.65
N ALA A 70 15.60 16.71 10.85
CA ALA A 70 15.95 17.43 12.09
C ALA A 70 15.17 16.90 13.30
N GLU A 71 13.92 16.48 13.09
CA GLU A 71 13.09 15.76 14.07
C GLU A 71 13.53 14.30 14.30
N LYS A 72 14.67 13.89 13.70
CA LYS A 72 15.26 12.55 13.82
C LYS A 72 14.38 11.43 13.27
N LEU A 73 13.52 11.73 12.29
CA LEU A 73 12.84 10.68 11.53
C LEU A 73 13.90 9.82 10.81
N THR A 74 13.95 8.54 11.14
CA THR A 74 14.87 7.59 10.52
C THR A 74 14.15 6.70 9.51
N GLY A 75 14.91 6.14 8.55
CA GLY A 75 14.35 5.15 7.62
C GLY A 75 13.74 3.94 8.34
N ALA A 76 14.33 3.52 9.48
CA ALA A 76 13.78 2.46 10.31
C ALA A 76 12.41 2.83 10.91
N ALA A 77 12.23 4.07 11.37
CA ALA A 77 10.95 4.55 11.88
C ALA A 77 9.87 4.61 10.77
N VAL A 78 10.26 5.02 9.56
CA VAL A 78 9.37 5.01 8.39
C VAL A 78 8.97 3.57 8.04
N ALA A 79 9.93 2.65 7.95
CA ALA A 79 9.68 1.24 7.67
C ALA A 79 8.77 0.60 8.74
N LEU A 80 8.99 0.91 10.01
CA LEU A 80 8.14 0.43 11.10
C LEU A 80 6.72 1.00 11.01
N SER A 81 6.58 2.29 10.73
CA SER A 81 5.26 2.94 10.53
C SER A 81 4.50 2.29 9.38
N PHE A 82 5.19 2.03 8.26
CA PHE A 82 4.62 1.33 7.11
C PHE A 82 4.17 -0.09 7.46
N ALA A 83 5.03 -0.89 8.11
CA ALA A 83 4.69 -2.24 8.55
C ALA A 83 3.50 -2.25 9.53
N LYS A 84 3.44 -1.30 10.45
CA LYS A 84 2.30 -1.15 11.38
C LYS A 84 1.00 -0.85 10.65
N ARG A 85 1.01 0.10 9.70
CA ARG A 85 -0.17 0.44 8.89
C ARG A 85 -0.64 -0.70 8.00
N LEU A 86 0.25 -1.62 7.60
CA LEU A 86 -0.14 -2.85 6.90
C LEU A 86 -0.69 -3.91 7.86
N THR A 87 -0.17 -3.97 9.08
CA THR A 87 -0.51 -5.01 10.06
C THR A 87 -1.82 -4.71 10.79
N GLN A 88 -2.12 -3.44 11.10
CA GLN A 88 -3.36 -3.02 11.76
C GLN A 88 -4.62 -3.51 11.01
N PRO A 89 -4.75 -3.29 9.68
CA PRO A 89 -5.87 -3.81 8.89
C PRO A 89 -5.91 -5.32 8.75
N ILE A 90 -4.85 -6.04 9.12
CA ILE A 90 -4.83 -7.51 9.15
C ILE A 90 -5.28 -8.01 10.52
N GLN A 91 -4.88 -7.33 11.60
CA GLN A 91 -5.26 -7.68 12.97
C GLN A 91 -6.73 -7.38 13.28
N GLU A 92 -7.32 -6.35 12.65
CA GLU A 92 -8.72 -5.97 12.83
C GLU A 92 -9.71 -6.86 12.03
N ARG A 93 -9.20 -7.77 11.20
CA ARG A 93 -10.06 -8.72 10.45
C ARG A 93 -10.64 -9.73 11.43
N VAL A 94 -11.97 -9.85 11.43
CA VAL A 94 -12.67 -10.88 12.21
C VAL A 94 -12.42 -12.27 11.60
N HIS A 95 -12.19 -12.32 10.28
CA HIS A 95 -11.85 -13.52 9.55
C HIS A 95 -10.35 -13.63 9.34
N THR A 96 -9.83 -14.86 9.39
CA THR A 96 -8.43 -15.10 9.03
C THR A 96 -8.17 -14.70 7.58
N GLY A 97 -6.92 -14.38 7.22
CA GLY A 97 -6.60 -13.89 5.86
C GLY A 97 -7.01 -14.84 4.72
N TYR A 98 -7.19 -16.14 4.99
CA TYR A 98 -7.67 -17.12 4.01
C TYR A 98 -9.21 -17.21 3.90
N GLU A 99 -9.94 -16.61 4.84
CA GLU A 99 -11.41 -16.52 4.88
C GLU A 99 -11.92 -15.16 4.38
N TYR A 100 -11.03 -14.21 4.12
CA TYR A 100 -11.37 -12.88 3.64
C TYR A 100 -12.07 -12.96 2.27
N SER A 101 -13.35 -12.54 2.22
CA SER A 101 -14.16 -12.60 0.99
C SER A 101 -13.95 -11.42 0.05
N GLY A 102 -12.96 -10.56 0.31
CA GLY A 102 -12.63 -9.42 -0.53
C GLY A 102 -13.50 -8.19 -0.24
N ARG A 103 -13.83 -7.43 -1.28
CA ARG A 103 -14.61 -6.17 -1.19
C ARG A 103 -15.92 -6.29 -0.42
N ASP A 104 -16.58 -7.45 -0.52
CA ASP A 104 -17.89 -7.71 0.07
C ASP A 104 -17.81 -8.27 1.51
N ASP A 105 -16.60 -8.36 2.08
CA ASP A 105 -16.42 -8.80 3.45
C ASP A 105 -17.01 -7.76 4.44
N PRO A 106 -17.98 -8.12 5.29
CA PRO A 106 -18.63 -7.20 6.21
C PRO A 106 -17.70 -6.63 7.29
N THR A 107 -16.47 -7.16 7.39
CA THR A 107 -15.45 -6.76 8.37
C THR A 107 -14.42 -5.80 7.77
N ARG A 108 -14.62 -5.41 6.50
CA ARG A 108 -13.85 -4.37 5.82
C ARG A 108 -14.23 -2.98 6.37
N VAL A 109 -13.43 -2.48 7.31
CA VAL A 109 -13.49 -1.11 7.86
C VAL A 109 -12.81 -0.09 6.94
#